data_AF-A0A2E6KS63-F1
#
_entry.id   AF-A0A2E6KS63-F1
#
_cell.length_a   1.000
_cell.length_b   1.000
_cell.length_c   1.000
_cell.angle_alpha   90.00
_cell.angle_beta   90.00
_cell.angle_gamma   90.00
#
_symmetry.space_group_name_H-M   'P 1'
#
loop_
_entity.id
_entity.type
_entity.pdbx_description
1 polymer ?
#
loop_
_entity_poly.entity_id
_entity_poly.type
_entity_poly.pdbx_seq_one_letter_code
_entity_poly.pdbx_strand_id
1 'polypeptide(L)'
;MKITHQPPSFDPVIFRAYDIRGIFGEQLTSEIVFEIAKAIGTMADKEHQKEFIVGHDGRVSSPELNKALIEGLISTGRDVIDIGIVPTPVTYFASHHFAANNCVMVTGSHNAAEYNGLKTVIGGNSLFGERINSLKKQILSGEYTVGEGSLKNADVSEDYIDRIVSDINIPKNPSLKIVVDCGNGSVGNIATELFKALNCETIIMYSEI
;
A
#
# COMPACT_ATOMS: atom_id res chain seq x y z
N MET A 1 -19.52 14.36 29.93
CA MET A 1 -18.53 13.32 30.30
C MET A 1 -17.41 13.40 29.25
N LYS A 2 -16.22 13.89 29.60
CA LYS A 2 -15.08 13.82 28.67
C LYS A 2 -14.63 12.36 28.70
N ILE A 3 -14.91 11.61 27.63
CA ILE A 3 -14.31 10.29 27.43
C ILE A 3 -12.82 10.57 27.23
N THR A 4 -12.01 10.30 28.24
CA THR A 4 -10.56 10.31 28.11
C THR A 4 -10.20 9.09 27.26
N HIS A 5 -10.06 9.27 25.95
CA HIS A 5 -9.40 8.26 25.13
C HIS A 5 -7.96 8.18 25.60
N GLN A 6 -7.63 7.07 26.27
CA GLN A 6 -6.24 6.72 26.51
C GLN A 6 -5.60 6.50 25.14
N PRO A 7 -4.49 7.18 24.80
CA PRO A 7 -3.88 7.03 23.49
C PRO A 7 -3.50 5.56 23.27
N PRO A 8 -3.64 5.03 22.05
CA PRO A 8 -3.29 3.65 21.77
C PRO A 8 -1.81 3.42 22.13
N SER A 9 -1.55 2.36 22.90
CA SER A 9 -0.19 1.93 23.21
C SER A 9 0.32 1.09 22.04
N PHE A 10 1.39 1.55 21.39
CA PHE A 10 2.07 0.82 20.32
C PHE A 10 3.57 0.75 20.60
N ASP A 11 4.22 -0.30 20.12
CA ASP A 11 5.68 -0.42 20.20
C ASP A 11 6.32 0.58 19.23
N PRO A 12 7.06 1.61 19.69
CA PRO A 12 7.64 2.61 18.81
C PRO A 12 8.64 2.03 17.80
N VAL A 13 9.11 0.79 18.01
CA VAL A 13 10.04 0.09 17.10
C VAL A 13 9.43 -0.21 15.74
N ILE A 14 8.09 -0.24 15.62
CA ILE A 14 7.45 -0.50 14.32
C ILE A 14 7.63 0.63 13.32
N PHE A 15 7.92 1.84 13.80
CA PHE A 15 8.14 3.01 12.95
C PHE A 15 9.63 3.15 12.64
N ARG A 16 10.01 2.66 11.47
CA ARG A 16 11.40 2.68 10.98
C ARG A 16 11.72 4.04 10.36
N ALA A 17 12.88 4.18 9.72
CA ALA A 17 13.29 5.44 9.11
C ALA A 17 12.49 5.79 7.82
N TYR A 18 11.98 4.78 7.10
CA TYR A 18 11.41 4.93 5.77
C TYR A 18 10.01 4.31 5.59
N ASP A 19 9.56 3.51 6.55
CA ASP A 19 8.27 2.81 6.53
C ASP A 19 7.82 2.38 7.94
N ILE A 20 6.65 1.77 8.01
CA ILE A 20 6.15 1.09 9.20
C ILE A 20 6.26 -0.42 8.97
N ARG A 21 6.77 -1.16 9.96
CA ARG A 21 7.03 -2.60 9.87
C ARG A 21 6.93 -3.25 11.25
N GLY A 22 6.17 -4.33 11.36
CA GLY A 22 6.10 -5.13 12.58
C GLY A 22 5.67 -6.56 12.32
N ILE A 23 5.76 -7.40 13.35
CA ILE A 23 5.20 -8.75 13.32
C ILE A 23 3.68 -8.67 13.48
N PHE A 24 2.94 -9.30 12.57
CA PHE A 24 1.48 -9.33 12.59
C PHE A 24 0.96 -10.04 13.84
N GLY A 25 -0.09 -9.49 14.46
CA GLY A 25 -0.71 -10.04 15.68
C GLY A 25 0.06 -9.77 16.98
N GLU A 26 1.30 -9.30 16.89
CA GLU A 26 2.10 -8.90 18.05
C GLU A 26 2.35 -7.39 18.09
N GLN A 27 3.12 -6.90 17.11
CA GLN A 27 3.52 -5.49 17.04
C GLN A 27 2.65 -4.69 16.08
N LEU A 28 2.09 -5.36 15.06
CA LEU A 28 1.23 -4.77 14.05
C LEU A 28 -0.11 -5.52 14.03
N THR A 29 -1.06 -5.03 14.82
CA THR A 29 -2.43 -5.56 14.87
C THR A 29 -3.38 -4.69 14.03
N SER A 30 -4.58 -5.21 13.77
CA SER A 30 -5.63 -4.47 13.06
C SER A 30 -6.02 -3.18 13.79
N GLU A 31 -6.07 -3.18 15.13
CA GLU A 31 -6.34 -1.98 15.93
C GLU A 31 -5.23 -0.93 15.78
N ILE A 32 -3.97 -1.37 15.77
CA ILE A 32 -2.81 -0.49 15.56
C ILE A 32 -2.85 0.11 14.15
N VAL A 33 -3.14 -0.71 13.13
CA VAL A 33 -3.24 -0.24 11.74
C VAL A 33 -4.41 0.74 11.56
N PHE A 34 -5.54 0.50 12.20
CA PHE A 34 -6.68 1.41 12.20
C PHE A 34 -6.32 2.79 12.79
N GLU A 35 -5.60 2.83 13.91
CA GLU A 35 -5.15 4.08 14.52
C GLU A 35 -4.07 4.79 13.68
N ILE A 36 -3.15 4.04 13.07
CA ILE A 36 -2.19 4.59 12.09
C ILE A 36 -2.94 5.21 10.90
N ALA A 37 -3.96 4.52 10.39
CA ALA A 37 -4.76 4.98 9.26
C ALA A 37 -5.51 6.28 9.58
N LYS A 38 -6.06 6.42 10.79
CA LYS A 38 -6.66 7.67 11.26
C LYS A 38 -5.64 8.81 11.34
N ALA A 39 -4.43 8.52 11.80
CA ALA A 39 -3.36 9.51 11.82
C ALA A 39 -2.92 9.93 10.40
N ILE A 40 -2.80 8.98 9.46
CA ILE A 40 -2.53 9.25 8.04
C ILE A 40 -3.63 10.14 7.46
N GLY A 41 -4.90 9.78 7.66
CA GLY A 41 -6.04 10.55 7.16
C GLY A 41 -6.12 11.97 7.73
N THR A 42 -5.77 12.14 9.01
CA THR A 42 -5.68 13.46 9.66
C THR A 42 -4.52 14.30 9.11
N MET A 43 -3.37 13.69 8.84
CA MET A 43 -2.25 14.39 8.18
C MET A 43 -2.62 14.81 6.75
N ALA A 44 -3.27 13.93 6.00
CA ALA A 44 -3.76 14.21 4.65
C ALA A 44 -4.78 15.35 4.63
N ASP A 45 -5.67 15.41 5.62
CA ASP A 45 -6.64 16.50 5.75
C ASP A 45 -5.97 17.87 5.93
N LYS A 46 -4.92 17.94 6.75
CA LYS A 46 -4.09 19.15 6.91
C LYS A 46 -3.38 19.58 5.64
N GLU A 47 -3.12 18.63 4.74
CA GLU A 47 -2.50 18.85 3.41
C GLU A 47 -3.55 18.96 2.28
N HIS A 48 -4.84 19.08 2.63
CA HIS A 48 -5.98 19.16 1.69
C HIS A 48 -6.06 17.97 0.70
N GLN A 49 -5.62 16.79 1.13
CA GLN A 49 -5.59 15.55 0.36
C GLN A 49 -6.80 14.66 0.69
N LYS A 50 -7.60 14.27 -0.30
CA LYS A 50 -8.90 13.61 -0.08
C LYS A 50 -8.93 12.13 -0.45
N GLU A 51 -8.44 11.77 -1.64
CA GLU A 51 -8.54 10.43 -2.20
C GLU A 51 -7.24 9.65 -1.99
N PHE A 52 -7.35 8.37 -1.60
CA PHE A 52 -6.26 7.45 -1.35
C PHE A 52 -6.38 6.21 -2.22
N ILE A 53 -5.27 5.81 -2.85
CA ILE A 53 -5.14 4.47 -3.40
C ILE A 53 -4.61 3.53 -2.33
N VAL A 54 -5.27 2.40 -2.14
CA VAL A 54 -4.83 1.37 -1.19
C VAL A 54 -4.64 0.06 -1.95
N GLY A 55 -3.50 -0.60 -1.73
CA GLY A 55 -3.23 -1.92 -2.26
C GLY A 55 -2.42 -2.74 -1.27
N HIS A 56 -2.33 -4.05 -1.49
CA HIS A 56 -1.62 -4.92 -0.57
C HIS A 56 -0.85 -6.06 -1.27
N ASP A 57 0.13 -6.64 -0.58
CA ASP A 57 0.85 -7.80 -1.08
C ASP A 57 0.11 -9.13 -0.76
N GLY A 58 0.71 -10.24 -1.18
CA GLY A 58 0.14 -11.58 -1.08
C GLY A 58 0.22 -12.25 0.30
N ARG A 59 0.61 -11.54 1.37
CA ARG A 59 0.72 -12.18 2.69
C ARG A 59 -0.65 -12.53 3.24
N VAL A 60 -0.72 -13.64 3.98
CA VAL A 60 -1.96 -14.09 4.66
C VAL A 60 -2.54 -13.01 5.59
N SER A 61 -1.69 -12.19 6.22
CA SER A 61 -2.10 -11.09 7.09
C SER A 61 -2.55 -9.82 6.35
N SER A 62 -2.20 -9.68 5.06
CA SER A 62 -2.44 -8.46 4.31
C SER A 62 -3.92 -8.11 4.14
N PRO A 63 -4.85 -9.05 3.82
CA PRO A 63 -6.28 -8.73 3.72
C PRO A 63 -6.88 -8.12 4.99
N GLU A 64 -6.50 -8.64 6.17
CA GLU A 64 -7.02 -8.15 7.45
C GLU A 64 -6.50 -6.74 7.75
N LEU A 65 -5.19 -6.51 7.59
CA LEU A 65 -4.59 -5.20 7.81
C LEU A 65 -5.07 -4.17 6.77
N ASN A 66 -5.29 -4.60 5.53
CA ASN A 66 -5.85 -3.75 4.47
C ASN A 66 -7.24 -3.26 4.84
N LYS A 67 -8.10 -4.14 5.35
CA LYS A 67 -9.43 -3.78 5.82
C LYS A 67 -9.36 -2.74 6.95
N ALA A 68 -8.53 -2.98 7.97
CA ALA A 68 -8.36 -2.03 9.09
C ALA A 68 -7.83 -0.66 8.63
N LEU A 69 -6.91 -0.66 7.66
CA LEU A 69 -6.37 0.54 7.04
C LEU A 69 -7.45 1.34 6.31
N ILE A 70 -8.26 0.68 5.48
CA ILE A 70 -9.34 1.30 4.72
C ILE A 70 -10.39 1.91 5.68
N GLU A 71 -10.82 1.14 6.67
CA GLU A 71 -11.80 1.60 7.67
C GLU A 71 -11.31 2.83 8.44
N GLY A 72 -10.02 2.82 8.84
CA GLY A 72 -9.42 3.96 9.53
C GLY A 72 -9.35 5.21 8.66
N LEU A 73 -8.95 5.10 7.39
CA LEU A 73 -8.93 6.22 6.44
C LEU A 73 -10.34 6.79 6.22
N ILE A 74 -11.33 5.93 5.98
CA ILE A 74 -12.73 6.31 5.75
C ILE A 74 -13.30 7.05 6.97
N SER A 75 -12.97 6.63 8.19
CA SER A 75 -13.43 7.27 9.44
C SER A 75 -12.92 8.71 9.64
N THR A 76 -11.93 9.13 8.86
CA THR A 76 -11.42 10.51 8.82
C THR A 76 -11.94 11.31 7.63
N GLY A 77 -12.92 10.75 6.92
CA GLY A 77 -13.48 11.35 5.72
C GLY A 77 -12.56 11.28 4.51
N ARG A 78 -11.62 10.32 4.41
CA ARG A 78 -10.85 10.11 3.16
C ARG A 78 -11.58 9.11 2.25
N ASP A 79 -11.61 9.41 0.96
CA ASP A 79 -12.14 8.47 -0.04
C ASP A 79 -11.05 7.47 -0.41
N VAL A 80 -11.40 6.20 -0.54
CA VAL A 80 -10.45 5.11 -0.77
C VAL A 80 -10.81 4.34 -2.03
N ILE A 81 -9.82 4.15 -2.91
CA ILE A 81 -9.87 3.22 -4.03
C ILE A 81 -8.95 2.05 -3.67
N ASP A 82 -9.55 0.90 -3.36
CA ASP A 82 -8.84 -0.34 -3.07
C ASP A 82 -8.57 -1.11 -4.37
N ILE A 83 -7.29 -1.29 -4.69
CA ILE A 83 -6.80 -1.99 -5.88
C ILE A 83 -6.38 -3.43 -5.61
N GLY A 84 -6.62 -3.94 -4.40
CA GLY A 84 -6.42 -5.34 -4.04
C GLY A 84 -4.95 -5.80 -4.02
N ILE A 85 -4.72 -7.05 -4.44
CA ILE A 85 -3.40 -7.68 -4.42
C ILE A 85 -2.58 -7.19 -5.61
N VAL A 86 -1.56 -6.37 -5.34
CA VAL A 86 -0.68 -5.81 -6.38
C VAL A 86 0.78 -5.69 -5.90
N PRO A 87 1.75 -5.55 -6.81
CA PRO A 87 3.09 -5.07 -6.45
C PRO A 87 3.05 -3.64 -5.92
N THR A 88 3.94 -3.32 -4.97
CA THR A 88 4.14 -1.93 -4.50
C THR A 88 4.20 -0.87 -5.61
N PRO A 89 4.96 -1.04 -6.73
CA PRO A 89 5.02 -0.02 -7.78
C PRO A 89 3.68 0.21 -8.49
N VAL A 90 2.77 -0.77 -8.51
CA VAL A 90 1.44 -0.60 -9.10
C VAL A 90 0.57 0.30 -8.24
N THR A 91 0.67 0.19 -6.91
CA THR A 91 0.02 1.13 -5.98
C THR A 91 0.50 2.57 -6.19
N TYR A 92 1.81 2.75 -6.43
CA TYR A 92 2.36 4.08 -6.75
C TYR A 92 1.89 4.58 -8.11
N PHE A 93 1.91 3.73 -9.14
CA PHE A 93 1.36 4.05 -10.46
C PHE A 93 -0.10 4.50 -10.36
N ALA A 94 -0.95 3.72 -9.68
CA ALA A 94 -2.35 4.01 -9.50
C ALA A 94 -2.58 5.36 -8.80
N SER A 95 -1.73 5.72 -7.85
CA SER A 95 -1.81 7.04 -7.18
C SER A 95 -1.63 8.22 -8.15
N HIS A 96 -0.84 8.04 -9.21
CA HIS A 96 -0.69 9.01 -10.28
C HIS A 96 -1.78 8.87 -11.35
N HIS A 97 -2.14 7.64 -11.72
CA HIS A 97 -3.15 7.33 -12.74
C HIS A 97 -4.52 7.92 -12.38
N PHE A 98 -4.96 7.79 -11.13
CA PHE A 98 -6.19 8.39 -10.63
C PHE A 98 -6.06 9.85 -10.20
N ALA A 99 -4.86 10.46 -10.34
CA ALA A 99 -4.53 11.79 -9.84
C ALA A 99 -4.78 12.00 -8.33
N ALA A 100 -4.87 10.91 -7.56
CA ALA A 100 -5.06 10.93 -6.12
C ALA A 100 -3.85 11.53 -5.39
N ASN A 101 -2.62 11.25 -5.86
CA ASN A 101 -1.34 11.62 -5.23
C ASN A 101 -1.14 11.11 -3.79
N ASN A 102 -2.05 10.27 -3.28
CA ASN A 102 -1.94 9.62 -1.99
C ASN A 102 -2.09 8.12 -2.18
N CYS A 103 -1.26 7.36 -1.47
CA CYS A 103 -1.46 5.92 -1.42
C CYS A 103 -0.87 5.28 -0.18
N VAL A 104 -1.42 4.12 0.18
CA VAL A 104 -0.84 3.26 1.19
C VAL A 104 -0.76 1.84 0.65
N MET A 105 0.44 1.27 0.71
CA MET A 105 0.70 -0.13 0.36
C MET A 105 0.89 -0.94 1.64
N VAL A 106 0.02 -1.93 1.86
CA VAL A 106 0.20 -2.94 2.92
C VAL A 106 1.14 -4.01 2.41
N THR A 107 2.33 -4.09 2.99
CA THR A 107 3.32 -5.08 2.56
C THR A 107 4.34 -5.34 3.63
N GLY A 108 4.81 -6.59 3.74
CA GLY A 108 5.99 -7.01 4.51
C GLY A 108 7.33 -6.87 3.75
N SER A 109 7.29 -6.43 2.48
CA SER A 109 8.41 -6.43 1.55
C SER A 109 9.08 -7.81 1.49
N HIS A 110 10.39 -7.88 1.72
CA HIS A 110 11.19 -9.10 1.66
C HIS A 110 11.36 -9.80 3.02
N ASN A 111 10.72 -9.30 4.08
CA ASN A 111 10.84 -9.89 5.41
C ASN A 111 10.18 -11.28 5.47
N ALA A 112 10.46 -12.04 6.52
CA ALA A 112 9.79 -13.31 6.81
C ALA A 112 8.25 -13.17 6.86
N ALA A 113 7.52 -14.28 6.66
CA ALA A 113 6.08 -14.29 6.39
C ALA A 113 5.24 -13.61 7.48
N GLU A 114 5.67 -13.70 8.74
CA GLU A 114 5.02 -13.11 9.92
C GLU A 114 5.08 -11.57 9.96
N TYR A 115 5.99 -10.95 9.20
CA TYR A 115 6.08 -9.49 9.12
C TYR A 115 5.06 -8.90 8.16
N ASN A 116 4.55 -7.73 8.51
CA ASN A 116 3.84 -6.86 7.57
C ASN A 116 4.19 -5.39 7.86
N GLY A 117 3.60 -4.45 7.12
CA GLY A 117 3.95 -3.04 7.22
C GLY A 117 3.18 -2.16 6.26
N LEU A 118 3.46 -0.86 6.32
CA LEU A 118 2.82 0.16 5.51
C LEU A 118 3.88 1.03 4.84
N LYS A 119 3.77 1.20 3.52
CA LYS A 119 4.48 2.24 2.76
C LYS A 119 3.47 3.30 2.34
N THR A 120 3.70 4.53 2.75
CA THR A 120 2.70 5.61 2.62
C THR A 120 3.24 6.78 1.82
N VAL A 121 2.39 7.33 0.94
CA VAL A 121 2.58 8.58 0.22
C VAL A 121 1.38 9.49 0.53
N ILE A 122 1.65 10.74 0.87
CA ILE A 122 0.63 11.78 1.08
C ILE A 122 1.08 13.02 0.31
N GLY A 123 0.23 13.54 -0.57
CA GLY A 123 0.48 14.72 -1.40
C GLY A 123 1.69 14.55 -2.31
N GLY A 124 1.90 13.36 -2.87
CA GLY A 124 3.05 13.02 -3.72
C GLY A 124 4.37 12.83 -2.94
N ASN A 125 4.36 12.98 -1.61
CA ASN A 125 5.54 12.85 -0.78
C ASN A 125 5.49 11.54 0.02
N SER A 126 6.55 10.74 -0.06
CA SER A 126 6.69 9.54 0.77
C SER A 126 6.78 9.90 2.26
N LEU A 127 6.31 9.00 3.11
CA LEU A 127 6.34 9.14 4.56
C LEU A 127 7.65 8.57 5.10
N PHE A 128 8.67 9.42 5.28
CA PHE A 128 9.99 9.05 5.81
C PHE A 128 10.51 10.12 6.78
N GLY A 129 11.53 9.76 7.58
CA GLY A 129 12.24 10.70 8.46
C GLY A 129 11.30 11.46 9.40
N GLU A 130 11.35 12.79 9.37
CA GLU A 130 10.52 13.64 10.24
C GLU A 130 9.01 13.44 10.03
N ARG A 131 8.54 13.02 8.84
CA ARG A 131 7.12 12.73 8.65
C ARG A 131 6.66 11.49 9.44
N ILE A 132 7.54 10.51 9.65
CA ILE A 132 7.27 9.37 10.55
C ILE A 132 7.15 9.86 12.00
N ASN A 133 7.99 10.80 12.42
CA ASN A 133 7.90 11.39 13.76
C ASN A 133 6.61 12.20 13.93
N SER A 134 6.19 12.95 12.91
CA SER A 134 4.89 13.64 12.90
C SER A 134 3.72 12.66 12.98
N LEU A 135 3.78 11.54 12.26
CA LEU A 135 2.76 10.49 12.35
C LEU A 135 2.68 9.90 13.76
N LYS A 136 3.82 9.59 14.40
CA LYS A 136 3.85 9.14 15.81
C LYS A 136 3.18 10.14 16.74
N LYS A 137 3.52 11.43 16.61
CA LYS A 137 2.92 12.51 17.41
C LYS A 137 1.42 12.59 17.17
N GLN A 138 0.98 12.44 15.92
CA GLN A 138 -0.43 12.45 15.56
C GLN A 138 -1.18 11.29 16.23
N ILE A 139 -0.64 10.07 16.24
CA ILE A 139 -1.26 8.92 16.92
C ILE A 139 -1.30 9.14 18.45
N LEU A 140 -0.17 9.57 19.05
CA LEU A 140 -0.08 9.79 20.49
C LEU A 140 -1.00 10.91 20.99
N SER A 141 -1.35 11.87 20.14
CA SER A 141 -2.31 12.92 20.48
C SER A 141 -3.73 12.38 20.69
N GLY A 142 -4.10 11.29 19.97
CA GLY A 142 -5.48 10.78 19.92
C GLY A 142 -6.48 11.74 19.27
N GLU A 143 -6.04 12.87 18.72
CA GLU A 143 -6.88 13.90 18.10
C GLU A 143 -6.95 13.70 16.60
N TYR A 144 -8.00 13.02 16.12
CA TYR A 144 -8.16 12.71 14.71
C TYR A 144 -9.22 13.57 14.05
N THR A 145 -9.02 13.86 12.76
CA THR A 145 -10.12 14.31 11.90
C THR A 145 -11.19 13.21 11.90
N VAL A 146 -12.46 13.61 12.01
CA VAL A 146 -13.61 12.71 11.94
C VAL A 146 -14.41 13.06 10.71
N GLY A 147 -14.81 12.05 9.94
CA GLY A 147 -15.67 12.22 8.78
C GLY A 147 -16.10 10.88 8.22
N GLU A 148 -16.86 10.95 7.13
CA GLU A 148 -17.30 9.77 6.39
C GLU A 148 -16.76 9.85 4.97
N GLY A 149 -15.86 8.93 4.63
CA GLY A 149 -15.35 8.72 3.28
C GLY A 149 -16.13 7.65 2.53
N SER A 150 -15.70 7.37 1.32
CA SER A 150 -16.24 6.29 0.49
C SER A 150 -15.20 5.22 0.19
N LEU A 151 -15.67 4.02 -0.13
CA LEU A 151 -14.85 2.93 -0.65
C LEU A 151 -15.29 2.61 -2.08
N LYS A 152 -14.32 2.45 -2.97
CA LYS A 152 -14.49 1.86 -4.30
C LYS A 152 -13.39 0.83 -4.53
N ASN A 153 -13.65 -0.12 -5.41
CA ASN A 153 -12.66 -1.06 -5.89
C ASN A 153 -12.32 -0.77 -7.36
N ALA A 154 -11.06 -0.98 -7.73
CA ALA A 154 -10.61 -0.87 -9.11
C ALA A 154 -9.53 -1.92 -9.41
N ASP A 155 -9.43 -2.36 -10.66
CA ASP A 155 -8.28 -3.10 -11.17
C ASP A 155 -7.55 -2.18 -12.14
N VAL A 156 -6.24 -2.03 -11.95
CA VAL A 156 -5.35 -1.16 -12.74
C VAL A 156 -4.24 -1.95 -13.43
N SER A 157 -4.33 -3.28 -13.42
CA SER A 157 -3.29 -4.16 -13.92
C SER A 157 -3.07 -3.95 -15.42
N GLU A 158 -4.15 -3.85 -16.20
CA GLU A 158 -4.10 -3.58 -17.64
C GLU A 158 -3.53 -2.18 -17.91
N ASP A 159 -4.03 -1.14 -17.22
CA ASP A 159 -3.52 0.24 -17.36
C ASP A 159 -2.01 0.34 -17.07
N TYR A 160 -1.53 -0.40 -16.06
CA TYR A 160 -0.12 -0.45 -15.70
C TYR A 160 0.72 -1.13 -16.79
N ILE A 161 0.26 -2.25 -17.32
CA ILE A 161 0.94 -2.99 -18.38
C ILE A 161 0.99 -2.15 -19.66
N ASP A 162 -0.14 -1.58 -20.06
CA ASP A 162 -0.26 -0.74 -21.26
C ASP A 162 0.67 0.47 -21.19
N ARG A 163 0.77 1.12 -20.02
CA ARG A 163 1.71 2.22 -19.82
C ARG A 163 3.15 1.79 -20.04
N ILE A 164 3.55 0.59 -19.59
CA ILE A 164 4.93 0.11 -19.80
C ILE A 164 5.17 -0.19 -21.28
N VAL A 165 4.24 -0.94 -21.90
CA VAL A 165 4.35 -1.38 -23.30
C VAL A 165 4.31 -0.22 -24.29
N SER A 166 3.63 0.89 -23.94
CA SER A 166 3.60 2.09 -24.79
C SER A 166 4.96 2.78 -24.95
N ASP A 167 5.92 2.47 -24.08
CA ASP A 167 7.22 3.17 -23.98
C ASP A 167 8.41 2.20 -24.19
N ILE A 168 8.23 0.92 -23.81
CA ILE A 168 9.23 -0.12 -24.00
C ILE A 168 8.86 -0.97 -25.21
N ASN A 169 9.72 -0.98 -26.23
CA ASN A 169 9.57 -1.81 -27.42
C ASN A 169 10.67 -2.88 -27.48
N ILE A 170 10.29 -4.15 -27.30
CA ILE A 170 11.18 -5.30 -27.50
C ILE A 170 10.91 -5.92 -28.87
N PRO A 171 11.93 -6.09 -29.73
CA PRO A 171 11.75 -6.70 -31.03
C PRO A 171 11.17 -8.11 -30.94
N LYS A 172 10.22 -8.43 -31.84
CA LYS A 172 9.63 -9.78 -31.94
C LYS A 172 10.59 -10.83 -32.49
N ASN A 173 11.66 -10.40 -33.19
CA ASN A 173 12.61 -11.30 -33.84
C ASN A 173 14.06 -10.77 -33.74
N PRO A 174 15.00 -11.54 -33.17
CA PRO A 174 14.78 -12.79 -32.46
C PRO A 174 13.95 -12.57 -31.18
N SER A 175 13.12 -13.54 -30.81
CA SER A 175 12.38 -13.48 -29.55
C SER A 175 13.36 -13.55 -28.38
N LEU A 176 13.14 -12.71 -27.36
CA LEU A 176 13.90 -12.75 -26.12
C LEU A 176 13.27 -13.79 -25.18
N LYS A 177 14.04 -14.81 -24.82
CA LYS A 177 13.62 -15.84 -23.87
C LYS A 177 14.09 -15.51 -22.45
N ILE A 178 13.16 -15.50 -21.50
CA ILE A 178 13.42 -15.12 -20.10
C ILE A 178 12.83 -16.13 -19.12
N VAL A 179 13.52 -16.31 -17.99
CA VAL A 179 12.99 -17.00 -16.81
C VAL A 179 12.64 -15.94 -15.77
N VAL A 180 11.42 -15.98 -15.23
CA VAL A 180 10.96 -15.05 -14.21
C VAL A 180 10.58 -15.83 -12.96
N ASP A 181 11.37 -15.67 -11.91
CA ASP A 181 11.08 -16.20 -10.59
C ASP A 181 10.33 -15.14 -9.77
N CYS A 182 9.08 -15.45 -9.42
CA CYS A 182 8.21 -14.53 -8.68
C CYS A 182 8.27 -14.73 -7.16
N GLY A 183 8.96 -15.78 -6.67
CA GLY A 183 9.13 -16.07 -5.25
C GLY A 183 7.85 -16.11 -4.42
N ASN A 184 6.72 -16.54 -5.01
CA ASN A 184 5.37 -16.52 -4.43
C ASN A 184 4.92 -15.12 -3.93
N GLY A 185 5.48 -14.06 -4.53
CA GLY A 185 5.13 -12.68 -4.21
C GLY A 185 4.06 -12.09 -5.13
N SER A 186 3.56 -10.90 -4.79
CA SER A 186 2.48 -10.22 -5.53
C SER A 186 2.81 -9.84 -6.99
N VAL A 187 4.05 -10.05 -7.43
CA VAL A 187 4.48 -9.85 -8.82
C VAL A 187 3.96 -10.92 -9.77
N GLY A 188 3.62 -12.11 -9.27
CA GLY A 188 3.18 -13.26 -10.08
C GLY A 188 2.01 -12.93 -11.02
N ASN A 189 1.02 -12.18 -10.52
CA ASN A 189 -0.18 -11.80 -11.28
C ASN A 189 0.12 -10.92 -12.50
N ILE A 190 1.14 -10.05 -12.42
CA ILE A 190 1.43 -9.05 -13.46
C ILE A 190 2.59 -9.47 -14.36
N ALA A 191 3.60 -10.17 -13.82
CA ALA A 191 4.81 -10.52 -14.57
C ALA A 191 4.50 -11.28 -15.86
N THR A 192 3.62 -12.28 -15.78
CA THR A 192 3.26 -13.12 -16.91
C THR A 192 2.65 -12.31 -18.06
N GLU A 193 1.64 -11.50 -17.77
CA GLU A 193 0.96 -10.71 -18.80
C GLU A 193 1.84 -9.57 -19.33
N LEU A 194 2.65 -8.93 -18.47
CA LEU A 194 3.57 -7.87 -18.89
C LEU A 194 4.60 -8.38 -19.91
N PHE A 195 5.30 -9.46 -19.60
CA PHE A 195 6.36 -9.95 -20.48
C PHE A 195 5.81 -10.58 -21.77
N LYS A 196 4.62 -11.16 -21.72
CA LYS A 196 3.89 -11.59 -22.91
C LYS A 196 3.52 -10.40 -23.79
N ALA A 197 3.03 -9.29 -23.22
CA ALA A 197 2.72 -8.06 -23.95
C ALA A 197 3.98 -7.42 -24.57
N LEU A 198 5.14 -7.60 -23.94
CA LEU A 198 6.45 -7.20 -24.47
C LEU A 198 7.04 -8.20 -25.48
N ASN A 199 6.30 -9.20 -25.95
CA ASN A 199 6.75 -10.20 -26.93
C ASN A 199 7.91 -11.10 -26.46
N CYS A 200 8.08 -11.30 -25.15
CA CYS A 200 9.07 -12.23 -24.62
C CYS A 200 8.52 -13.67 -24.57
N GLU A 201 9.40 -14.65 -24.77
CA GLU A 201 9.12 -16.04 -24.40
C GLU A 201 9.43 -16.23 -22.92
N THR A 202 8.45 -16.58 -22.10
CA THR A 202 8.59 -16.62 -20.63
C THR A 202 8.50 -18.03 -20.08
N ILE A 203 9.41 -18.36 -19.16
CA ILE A 203 9.25 -19.46 -18.21
C ILE A 203 9.03 -18.84 -16.83
N ILE A 204 7.83 -18.97 -16.29
CA ILE A 204 7.47 -18.38 -15.00
C ILE A 204 7.62 -19.43 -13.89
N MET A 205 8.27 -19.06 -12.80
CA MET A 205 8.48 -19.88 -11.62
C MET A 205 7.87 -19.22 -10.38
N TYR A 206 7.25 -20.03 -9.52
CA TYR A 206 6.70 -19.61 -8.22
C TYR A 206 5.76 -18.39 -8.31
N SER A 207 4.83 -18.38 -9.29
CA SER A 207 3.88 -17.28 -9.52
C SER A 207 2.62 -17.31 -8.67
N GLU A 208 2.30 -18.44 -8.04
CA GLU A 208 1.12 -18.57 -7.17
C GLU A 208 1.29 -17.74 -5.90
N ILE A 209 0.23 -17.05 -5.50
CA ILE A 209 0.15 -16.17 -4.32
C ILE A 209 -0.62 -16.87 -3.21
#